data_AF-A0A8T3PI47-F1
#
_entry.id   AF-A0A8T3PI47-F1
#
_cell.length_a   1.000
_cell.length_b   1.000
_cell.length_c   1.000
_cell.angle_alpha   90.00
_cell.angle_beta   90.00
_cell.angle_gamma   90.00
#
_symmetry.space_group_name_H-M   'P 1'
#
loop_
_entity.id
_entity.type
_entity.pdbx_description
1 polymer ?
#
loop_
_entity_poly.entity_id
_entity_poly.type
_entity_poly.pdbx_seq_one_letter_code
_entity_poly.pdbx_strand_id
1 'polypeptide(L)'
;MTAVAAELPSGIKPRRFVDRGAIFAGWVGLGMGLVIAISFELIVAVQSIVFILAPLAGAVIGGYANVRSERWRPRSRVLANAAYAGLVTGVGLALLYVILRLLFIYADTGYPAFNRTDPSTGQPIPPFCATGPACTYERYVAFGRGPELAASGVTDAASFEPFVLREQLTGGLALVVLTLGGALVGGGLRALRDPIVETEEATAPIGG
;
A
#
# COMPACT_ATOMS: atom_id res chain seq x y z
N MET A 1 35.94 30.75 43.54
CA MET A 1 35.87 30.20 42.17
C MET A 1 34.48 29.61 41.97
N THR A 2 33.52 30.47 41.64
CA THR A 2 32.14 30.08 41.35
C THR A 2 32.01 29.91 39.85
N ALA A 3 31.79 28.67 39.40
CA ALA A 3 31.52 28.39 38.01
C ALA A 3 30.16 28.97 37.63
N VAL A 4 30.17 29.94 36.72
CA VAL A 4 28.99 30.46 36.05
C VAL A 4 28.46 29.34 35.15
N ALA A 5 27.35 28.73 35.55
CA ALA A 5 26.59 27.83 34.69
C ALA A 5 26.01 28.66 33.54
N ALA A 6 26.55 28.45 32.33
CA ALA A 6 25.99 29.04 31.13
C ALA A 6 24.62 28.39 30.84
N GLU A 7 23.54 29.15 30.99
CA GLU A 7 22.23 28.80 30.46
C GLU A 7 22.33 28.69 28.94
N LEU A 8 22.28 27.46 28.41
CA LEU A 8 22.07 27.23 26.99
C LEU A 8 20.66 27.74 26.62
N PRO A 9 20.49 28.51 25.53
CA PRO A 9 19.19 28.99 25.11
C PRO A 9 18.25 27.81 24.81
N SER A 10 17.30 27.60 25.70
CA SER A 10 16.20 26.64 25.62
C SER A 10 15.16 27.11 24.60
N GLY A 11 15.48 27.01 23.31
CA GLY A 11 14.65 27.71 22.31
C GLY A 11 14.32 26.99 21.01
N ILE A 12 15.06 25.96 20.59
CA ILE A 12 14.75 25.27 19.33
C ILE A 12 14.04 23.97 19.65
N LYS A 13 12.73 24.04 19.92
CA LYS A 13 11.88 22.84 19.73
C LYS A 13 12.11 22.38 18.30
N PRO A 14 12.58 21.14 18.04
CA PRO A 14 12.72 20.67 16.68
C PRO A 14 11.37 20.80 15.98
N ARG A 15 11.30 21.63 14.94
CA ARG A 15 10.11 21.77 14.11
C ARG A 15 9.91 20.43 13.43
N ARG A 16 9.02 19.60 13.98
CA ARG A 16 8.66 18.31 13.39
C ARG A 16 8.14 18.56 11.97
N PHE A 17 8.68 17.81 11.01
CA PHE A 17 8.27 17.88 9.61
C PHE A 17 6.85 17.33 9.41
N VAL A 18 6.45 16.35 10.24
CA VAL A 18 5.14 15.68 10.22
C VAL A 18 4.50 15.75 11.61
N ASP A 19 3.18 15.94 11.63
CA ASP A 19 2.39 16.00 12.87
C ASP A 19 2.13 14.62 13.46
N ARG A 20 1.96 14.52 14.79
CA ARG A 20 1.66 13.24 15.46
C ARG A 20 0.37 12.60 14.95
N GLY A 21 -0.62 13.41 14.58
CA GLY A 21 -1.88 12.91 14.01
C GLY A 21 -1.68 12.22 12.67
N ALA A 22 -0.76 12.70 11.84
CA ALA A 22 -0.39 12.07 10.58
C ALA A 22 0.38 10.76 10.77
N ILE A 23 1.20 10.66 11.82
CA ILE A 23 1.85 9.39 12.19
C ILE A 23 0.80 8.33 12.55
N PHE A 24 -0.17 8.69 13.39
CA PHE A 24 -1.27 7.80 13.74
C PHE A 24 -2.10 7.39 12.52
N ALA A 25 -2.41 8.35 11.64
CA ALA A 25 -3.10 8.07 10.39
C ALA A 25 -2.32 7.10 9.48
N GLY A 26 -0.99 7.20 9.43
CA GLY A 26 -0.17 6.21 8.72
C GLY A 26 -0.40 4.77 9.18
N TRP A 27 -0.47 4.54 10.50
CA TRP A 27 -0.76 3.21 11.06
C TRP A 27 -2.18 2.72 10.76
N VAL A 28 -3.17 3.61 10.80
CA VAL A 28 -4.55 3.28 10.39
C VAL A 28 -4.59 2.91 8.91
N GLY A 29 -3.92 3.68 8.06
CA GLY A 29 -3.82 3.42 6.63
C GLY A 29 -3.15 2.08 6.34
N LEU A 30 -2.11 1.71 7.08
CA LEU A 30 -1.47 0.39 6.99
C LEU A 30 -2.45 -0.74 7.35
N GLY A 31 -3.23 -0.59 8.42
CA GLY A 31 -4.27 -1.56 8.80
C GLY A 31 -5.37 -1.71 7.73
N MET A 32 -5.83 -0.60 7.16
CA MET A 32 -6.78 -0.62 6.03
C MET A 32 -6.18 -1.31 4.80
N GLY A 33 -4.92 -1.01 4.48
CA GLY A 33 -4.20 -1.65 3.38
C GLY A 33 -4.08 -3.17 3.55
N LEU A 34 -3.85 -3.63 4.79
CA LEU A 34 -3.84 -5.04 5.13
C LEU A 34 -5.17 -5.73 4.81
N VAL A 35 -6.28 -5.15 5.23
CA VAL A 35 -7.62 -5.70 4.96
C VAL A 35 -7.89 -5.73 3.46
N ILE A 36 -7.63 -4.64 2.74
CA ILE A 36 -7.82 -4.57 1.28
C ILE A 36 -7.01 -5.67 0.57
N ALA A 37 -5.72 -5.78 0.90
CA ALA A 37 -4.84 -6.76 0.26
C ALA A 37 -5.33 -8.18 0.52
N ILE A 38 -5.58 -8.57 1.78
CA ILE A 38 -6.02 -9.93 2.10
C ILE A 38 -7.38 -10.25 1.45
N SER A 39 -8.33 -9.31 1.46
CA SER A 39 -9.67 -9.55 0.91
C SER A 39 -9.69 -9.74 -0.60
N PHE A 40 -8.83 -9.05 -1.35
CA PHE A 40 -8.89 -9.04 -2.81
C PHE A 40 -7.74 -9.77 -3.52
N GLU A 41 -6.54 -9.86 -2.92
CA GLU A 41 -5.38 -10.51 -3.53
C GLU A 41 -5.41 -12.03 -3.44
N LEU A 42 -6.20 -12.60 -2.53
CA LEU A 42 -6.43 -14.05 -2.48
C LEU A 42 -7.23 -14.57 -3.67
N ILE A 43 -7.90 -13.69 -4.41
CA ILE A 43 -8.63 -14.02 -5.63
C ILE A 43 -7.93 -13.36 -6.81
N VAL A 44 -7.12 -14.14 -7.52
CA VAL A 44 -6.31 -13.66 -8.68
C VAL A 44 -7.14 -12.88 -9.70
N ALA A 45 -8.41 -13.26 -9.91
CA ALA A 45 -9.31 -12.59 -10.84
C ALA A 45 -9.68 -11.14 -10.45
N VAL A 46 -9.49 -10.75 -9.19
CA VAL A 46 -9.98 -9.49 -8.61
C VAL A 46 -8.83 -8.51 -8.33
N GLN A 47 -7.60 -8.90 -8.65
CA GLN A 47 -6.40 -8.12 -8.36
C GLN A 47 -6.39 -6.69 -8.94
N SER A 48 -7.02 -6.46 -10.10
CA SER A 48 -7.13 -5.13 -10.69
C SER A 48 -7.90 -4.13 -9.80
N ILE A 49 -8.77 -4.62 -8.90
CA ILE A 49 -9.52 -3.77 -7.97
C ILE A 49 -8.58 -3.04 -7.01
N VAL A 50 -7.46 -3.65 -6.59
CA VAL A 50 -6.54 -3.02 -5.64
C VAL A 50 -5.95 -1.73 -6.21
N PHE A 51 -5.70 -1.67 -7.53
CA PHE A 51 -5.23 -0.45 -8.20
C PHE A 51 -6.29 0.65 -8.27
N ILE A 52 -7.57 0.30 -8.30
CA ILE A 52 -8.69 1.25 -8.28
C ILE A 52 -8.92 1.76 -6.84
N LEU A 53 -8.79 0.88 -5.85
CA LEU A 53 -8.97 1.22 -4.44
C LEU A 53 -7.79 2.01 -3.87
N ALA A 54 -6.56 1.78 -4.36
CA ALA A 54 -5.35 2.46 -3.90
C ALA A 54 -5.47 4.01 -3.89
N PRO A 55 -5.88 4.69 -4.97
CA PRO A 55 -6.06 6.15 -4.93
C PRO A 55 -7.21 6.59 -4.02
N LEU A 56 -8.28 5.81 -3.89
CA LEU A 56 -9.40 6.13 -2.97
C LEU A 56 -8.96 6.02 -1.52
N ALA A 57 -8.29 4.93 -1.15
CA ALA A 57 -7.66 4.71 0.14
C ALA A 57 -6.67 5.84 0.48
N GLY A 58 -5.85 6.24 -0.52
CA GLY A 58 -5.00 7.41 -0.46
C GLY A 58 -5.76 8.67 -0.09
N ALA A 59 -6.79 9.02 -0.86
CA ALA A 59 -7.58 10.24 -0.63
C ALA A 59 -8.22 10.28 0.76
N VAL A 60 -8.77 9.16 1.21
CA VAL A 60 -9.32 9.01 2.56
C VAL A 60 -8.25 9.27 3.61
N ILE A 61 -7.08 8.62 3.50
CA ILE A 61 -6.05 8.72 4.53
C ILE A 61 -5.35 10.09 4.55
N GLY A 62 -5.18 10.72 3.38
CA GLY A 62 -4.63 12.07 3.28
C GLY A 62 -5.55 13.12 3.91
N GLY A 63 -6.86 12.97 3.75
CA GLY A 63 -7.86 13.77 4.45
C GLY A 63 -7.84 13.51 5.96
N TYR A 64 -7.89 12.23 6.36
CA TYR A 64 -7.90 11.80 7.76
C TYR A 64 -6.66 12.26 8.54
N ALA A 65 -5.46 12.17 7.94
CA ALA A 65 -4.22 12.63 8.56
C ALA A 65 -4.28 14.09 9.01
N ASN A 66 -4.94 14.94 8.21
CA ASN A 66 -5.06 16.36 8.48
C ASN A 66 -6.27 16.71 9.35
N VAL A 67 -7.33 15.90 9.33
CA VAL A 67 -8.39 15.95 10.37
C VAL A 67 -7.78 15.66 11.72
N ARG A 68 -7.04 14.54 11.83
CA ARG A 68 -6.43 14.10 13.08
C ARG A 68 -5.33 15.02 13.59
N SER A 69 -4.68 15.75 12.68
CA SER A 69 -3.66 16.74 13.04
C SER A 69 -4.23 18.15 13.25
N GLU A 70 -5.56 18.33 13.19
CA GLU A 70 -6.25 19.63 13.27
C GLU A 70 -5.64 20.66 12.31
N ARG A 71 -5.18 20.18 11.15
CA ARG A 71 -4.34 20.95 10.24
C ARG A 71 -5.12 21.34 8.99
N TRP A 72 -5.11 22.65 8.73
CA TRP A 72 -5.72 23.29 7.56
C TRP A 72 -4.73 24.24 6.86
N ARG A 73 -3.83 24.86 7.63
CA ARG A 73 -2.74 25.72 7.16
C ARG A 73 -1.49 25.53 8.04
N PRO A 74 -0.27 25.85 7.57
CA PRO A 74 0.07 26.22 6.19
C PRO A 74 -0.03 25.03 5.22
N ARG A 75 -0.26 25.30 3.92
CA ARG A 75 -0.48 24.26 2.89
C ARG A 75 0.67 23.25 2.80
N SER A 76 1.91 23.70 2.99
CA SER A 76 3.09 22.83 3.00
C SER A 76 3.02 21.74 4.08
N ARG A 77 2.49 22.05 5.27
CA ARG A 77 2.31 21.05 6.34
C ARG A 77 1.16 20.09 6.06
N VAL A 78 0.07 20.59 5.48
CA VAL A 78 -1.07 19.74 5.09
C VAL A 78 -0.64 18.70 4.06
N LEU A 79 0.14 19.13 3.05
CA LEU A 79 0.69 18.25 2.03
C LEU A 79 1.75 17.30 2.60
N ALA A 80 2.63 17.75 3.52
CA ALA A 80 3.61 16.87 4.16
C ALA A 80 2.94 15.76 5.00
N ASN A 81 1.89 16.10 5.77
CA ASN A 81 1.11 15.13 6.54
C ASN A 81 0.38 14.13 5.63
N ALA A 82 -0.24 14.63 4.55
CA ALA A 82 -0.92 13.78 3.58
C ALA A 82 0.06 12.86 2.83
N ALA A 83 1.19 13.40 2.39
CA ALA A 83 2.24 12.63 1.73
C ALA A 83 2.80 11.54 2.64
N TYR A 84 3.07 11.85 3.91
CA TYR A 84 3.53 10.87 4.88
C TYR A 84 2.52 9.73 5.06
N ALA A 85 1.25 10.06 5.33
CA ALA A 85 0.21 9.04 5.53
C ALA A 85 -0.01 8.20 4.26
N GLY A 86 -0.01 8.84 3.09
CA GLY A 86 -0.11 8.18 1.79
C GLY A 86 1.08 7.26 1.50
N LEU A 87 2.30 7.68 1.80
CA LEU A 87 3.50 6.86 1.64
C LEU A 87 3.48 5.62 2.53
N VAL A 88 3.17 5.77 3.82
CA VAL A 88 3.09 4.63 4.74
C VAL A 88 2.01 3.63 4.27
N THR A 89 0.85 4.13 3.86
CA THR A 89 -0.26 3.31 3.35
C THR A 89 0.12 2.62 2.04
N GLY A 90 0.67 3.37 1.09
CA GLY A 90 1.06 2.87 -0.22
C GLY A 90 2.17 1.84 -0.16
N VAL A 91 3.19 2.05 0.69
CA VAL A 91 4.25 1.07 0.92
C VAL A 91 3.70 -0.18 1.59
N GLY A 92 2.80 -0.04 2.57
CA GLY A 92 2.13 -1.19 3.19
C GLY A 92 1.36 -2.03 2.17
N LEU A 93 0.54 -1.37 1.33
CA LEU A 93 -0.19 -2.02 0.23
C LEU A 93 0.75 -2.70 -0.76
N ALA A 94 1.81 -2.02 -1.19
CA ALA A 94 2.78 -2.54 -2.14
C ALA A 94 3.51 -3.78 -1.60
N LEU A 95 3.95 -3.76 -0.33
CA LEU A 95 4.60 -4.90 0.29
C LEU A 95 3.66 -6.11 0.37
N LEU A 96 2.41 -5.91 0.78
CA LEU A 96 1.43 -6.99 0.85
C LEU A 96 1.11 -7.56 -0.53
N TYR A 97 0.89 -6.69 -1.52
CA TYR A 97 0.70 -7.06 -2.91
C TYR A 97 1.86 -7.93 -3.42
N VAL A 98 3.10 -7.49 -3.19
CA VAL A 98 4.30 -8.20 -3.64
C VAL A 98 4.42 -9.54 -2.92
N ILE A 99 4.33 -9.55 -1.59
CA ILE A 99 4.51 -10.77 -0.77
C ILE A 99 3.46 -11.82 -1.12
N LEU A 100 2.18 -11.45 -1.22
CA LEU A 100 1.12 -12.42 -1.51
C LEU A 100 1.28 -13.05 -2.88
N ARG A 101 1.62 -12.26 -3.91
CA ARG A 101 1.91 -12.80 -5.24
C ARG A 101 3.15 -13.67 -5.26
N LEU A 102 4.24 -13.24 -4.63
CA LEU A 102 5.45 -14.06 -4.56
C LEU A 102 5.20 -15.35 -3.80
N LEU A 103 4.36 -15.34 -2.76
CA LEU A 103 3.94 -16.57 -2.07
C LEU A 103 3.31 -17.56 -3.06
N PHE A 104 2.37 -17.13 -3.91
CA PHE A 104 1.74 -18.03 -4.88
C PHE A 104 2.69 -18.56 -5.96
N ILE A 105 3.77 -17.84 -6.28
CA ILE A 105 4.73 -18.23 -7.31
C ILE A 105 5.82 -19.14 -6.71
N TYR A 106 6.36 -18.78 -5.55
CA TYR A 106 7.39 -19.58 -4.88
C TYR A 106 6.83 -20.80 -4.15
N ALA A 107 5.55 -20.79 -3.77
CA ALA A 107 4.87 -21.95 -3.19
C ALA A 107 4.04 -22.75 -4.21
N ASP A 108 4.15 -22.46 -5.51
CA ASP A 108 3.42 -23.19 -6.55
C ASP A 108 3.90 -24.63 -6.62
N THR A 109 2.99 -25.57 -6.34
CA THR A 109 3.23 -27.01 -6.42
C THR A 109 2.95 -27.57 -7.81
N GLY A 110 2.43 -26.76 -8.74
CA GLY A 110 2.11 -27.19 -10.09
C GLY A 110 0.72 -27.80 -10.26
N TYR A 111 0.01 -28.07 -9.17
CA TYR A 111 -1.34 -28.63 -9.21
C TYR A 111 -2.35 -27.65 -9.87
N PRO A 112 -3.33 -28.13 -10.65
CA PRO A 112 -3.60 -29.52 -11.03
C PRO A 112 -2.80 -30.05 -12.22
N ALA A 113 -1.99 -29.24 -12.90
CA ALA A 113 -1.33 -29.66 -14.14
C ALA A 113 -0.16 -30.64 -13.89
N PHE A 114 0.59 -30.43 -12.81
CA PHE A 114 1.75 -31.20 -12.37
C PHE A 114 1.55 -31.72 -10.93
N ASN A 115 2.37 -32.69 -10.53
CA ASN A 115 2.39 -33.23 -9.16
C ASN A 115 1.01 -33.70 -8.67
N ARG A 116 0.24 -34.33 -9.57
CA ARG A 116 -1.07 -34.90 -9.23
C ARG A 116 -0.90 -36.17 -8.43
N THR A 117 -1.91 -36.52 -7.66
CA THR A 117 -2.02 -37.82 -6.98
C THR A 117 -3.19 -38.61 -7.55
N ASP A 118 -2.97 -39.90 -7.76
CA ASP A 118 -4.04 -40.83 -8.13
C ASP A 118 -5.03 -40.94 -6.97
N PRO A 119 -6.32 -40.61 -7.17
CA PRO A 119 -7.31 -40.70 -6.10
C PRO A 119 -7.57 -42.14 -5.62
N SER A 120 -7.25 -43.15 -6.42
CA SER A 120 -7.45 -44.57 -6.08
C SER A 120 -6.24 -45.21 -5.40
N THR A 121 -5.03 -44.84 -5.78
CA THR A 121 -3.79 -45.46 -5.28
C THR A 121 -2.94 -44.54 -4.40
N GLY A 122 -3.24 -43.24 -4.37
CA GLY A 122 -2.46 -42.22 -3.65
C GLY A 122 -1.08 -41.93 -4.25
N GLN A 123 -0.72 -42.59 -5.35
CA GLN A 123 0.60 -42.46 -5.96
C GLN A 123 0.73 -41.17 -6.78
N PRO A 124 1.92 -40.54 -6.82
CA PRO A 124 2.14 -39.36 -7.64
C PRO A 124 2.12 -39.71 -9.14
N ILE A 125 1.40 -38.92 -9.94
CA ILE A 125 1.23 -39.10 -11.39
C ILE A 125 2.05 -38.02 -12.13
N PRO A 126 2.92 -38.40 -13.10
CA PRO A 126 3.63 -37.44 -13.95
C PRO A 126 2.66 -36.64 -14.85
N PRO A 127 3.01 -35.41 -15.26
CA PRO A 127 4.32 -34.78 -15.13
C PRO A 127 4.61 -34.18 -13.74
N PHE A 128 5.89 -34.13 -13.38
CA PHE A 128 6.38 -33.57 -12.11
C PHE A 128 7.14 -32.27 -12.33
N CYS A 129 7.10 -31.41 -11.31
CA CYS A 129 7.89 -30.18 -11.28
C CYS A 129 8.40 -29.93 -9.84
N ALA A 130 9.51 -29.21 -9.71
CA ALA A 130 9.97 -28.74 -8.40
C ALA A 130 9.21 -27.46 -8.00
N THR A 131 8.71 -27.40 -6.76
CA THR A 131 7.99 -26.23 -6.23
C THR A 131 8.79 -24.94 -6.47
N GLY A 132 8.12 -23.90 -6.98
CA GLY A 132 8.70 -22.59 -7.21
C GLY A 132 8.44 -22.00 -8.60
N PRO A 133 9.13 -20.90 -8.96
CA PRO A 133 8.85 -20.13 -10.18
C PRO A 133 8.94 -20.94 -11.47
N ALA A 134 9.89 -21.87 -11.55
CA ALA A 134 10.03 -22.76 -12.70
C ALA A 134 8.78 -23.64 -12.90
N CYS A 135 8.18 -24.16 -11.81
CA CYS A 135 6.95 -24.91 -11.93
C CYS A 135 5.75 -24.01 -12.31
N THR A 136 5.68 -22.78 -11.80
CA THR A 136 4.65 -21.82 -12.24
C THR A 136 4.72 -21.57 -13.74
N TYR A 137 5.93 -21.40 -14.30
CA TYR A 137 6.13 -21.25 -15.73
C TYR A 137 5.57 -22.45 -16.51
N GLU A 138 5.98 -23.67 -16.16
CA GLU A 138 5.52 -24.89 -16.83
C GLU A 138 4.00 -25.04 -16.73
N ARG A 139 3.42 -24.69 -15.58
CA ARG A 139 1.96 -24.67 -15.38
C ARG A 139 1.25 -23.65 -16.27
N TYR A 140 1.81 -22.45 -16.44
CA TYR A 140 1.24 -21.45 -17.36
C TYR A 140 1.30 -21.90 -18.82
N VAL A 141 2.41 -22.50 -19.24
CA VAL A 141 2.53 -23.08 -20.59
C VAL A 141 1.51 -24.21 -20.78
N ALA A 142 1.36 -25.10 -19.79
CA ALA A 142 0.37 -26.18 -19.81
C ALA A 142 -1.08 -25.68 -19.88
N PHE A 143 -1.36 -24.49 -19.34
CA PHE A 143 -2.67 -23.82 -19.45
C PHE A 143 -2.82 -22.95 -20.71
N GLY A 144 -1.90 -23.06 -21.66
CA GLY A 144 -1.97 -22.35 -22.94
C GLY A 144 -1.58 -20.87 -22.89
N ARG A 145 -0.98 -20.40 -21.78
CA ARG A 145 -0.49 -19.02 -21.61
C ARG A 145 0.91 -18.77 -22.22
N GLY A 146 1.47 -19.78 -22.89
CA GLY A 146 2.80 -19.73 -23.49
C GLY A 146 2.99 -18.60 -24.50
N PRO A 147 2.04 -18.35 -25.43
CA PRO A 147 2.15 -17.25 -26.39
C PRO A 147 2.20 -15.88 -25.73
N GLU A 148 1.43 -15.63 -24.67
CA GLU A 148 1.45 -14.37 -23.94
C GLU A 148 2.78 -14.16 -23.19
N LEU A 149 3.32 -15.22 -22.59
CA LEU A 149 4.64 -15.19 -21.96
C LEU A 149 5.75 -14.92 -22.98
N ALA A 150 5.69 -15.58 -24.14
CA ALA A 150 6.65 -15.35 -25.22
C ALA A 150 6.57 -13.91 -25.75
N ALA A 151 5.37 -13.34 -25.86
CA ALA A 151 5.17 -11.93 -26.24
C ALA A 151 5.77 -10.95 -25.22
N SER A 152 5.88 -11.33 -23.95
CA SER A 152 6.56 -10.55 -22.91
C SER A 152 8.06 -10.90 -22.76
N GLY A 153 8.63 -11.68 -23.70
CA GLY A 153 10.04 -12.06 -23.72
C GLY A 153 10.41 -13.20 -22.78
N VAL A 154 9.42 -13.95 -22.27
CA VAL A 154 9.61 -15.12 -21.42
C VAL A 154 9.45 -16.38 -22.26
N THR A 155 10.56 -17.03 -22.60
CA THR A 155 10.58 -18.22 -23.48
C THR A 155 10.96 -19.50 -22.78
N ASP A 156 11.40 -19.40 -21.52
CA ASP A 156 11.84 -20.54 -20.71
C ASP A 156 11.69 -20.25 -19.20
N ALA A 157 11.80 -21.30 -18.39
CA ALA A 157 11.67 -21.20 -16.94
C ALA A 157 12.71 -20.28 -16.28
N ALA A 158 13.91 -20.15 -16.84
CA ALA A 158 14.97 -19.29 -16.29
C ALA A 158 14.67 -17.80 -16.51
N SER A 159 14.00 -17.46 -17.61
CA SER A 159 13.54 -16.10 -17.91
C SER A 159 12.30 -15.66 -17.13
N PHE A 160 11.53 -16.61 -16.57
CA PHE A 160 10.25 -16.32 -15.91
C PHE A 160 10.40 -15.61 -14.55
N GLU A 161 11.29 -16.09 -13.68
CA GLU A 161 11.51 -15.50 -12.36
C GLU A 161 11.94 -14.01 -12.42
N PRO A 162 12.98 -13.61 -13.19
CA PRO A 162 13.36 -12.21 -13.26
C PRO A 162 12.28 -11.33 -13.89
N PHE A 163 11.48 -11.86 -14.81
CA PHE A 163 10.32 -11.17 -15.38
C PHE A 163 9.27 -10.88 -14.29
N VAL A 164 8.87 -11.91 -13.53
CA VAL A 164 7.92 -11.76 -12.42
C VAL A 164 8.43 -10.74 -11.41
N LEU A 165 9.69 -10.82 -10.98
CA LEU A 165 10.23 -9.88 -10.00
C LEU A 165 10.17 -8.41 -10.49
N ARG A 166 10.41 -8.18 -11.78
CA ARG A 166 10.27 -6.85 -12.39
C ARG A 166 8.82 -6.37 -12.42
N GLU A 167 7.88 -7.25 -12.77
CA GLU A 167 6.45 -6.95 -12.74
C GLU A 167 5.96 -6.64 -11.31
N GLN A 168 6.47 -7.37 -10.32
CA GLN A 168 6.16 -7.12 -8.91
C GLN A 168 6.67 -5.77 -8.42
N LEU A 169 7.89 -5.41 -8.82
CA LEU A 169 8.43 -4.08 -8.52
C LEU A 169 7.59 -2.98 -9.18
N THR A 170 7.25 -3.16 -10.46
CA THR A 170 6.48 -2.17 -11.24
C THR A 170 5.07 -2.00 -10.67
N GLY A 171 4.36 -3.10 -10.39
CA GLY A 171 3.04 -3.07 -9.77
C GLY A 171 3.07 -2.49 -8.36
N GLY A 172 4.04 -2.88 -7.53
CA GLY A 172 4.22 -2.32 -6.19
C GLY A 172 4.49 -0.81 -6.22
N LEU A 173 5.36 -0.34 -7.12
CA LEU A 173 5.62 1.08 -7.31
C LEU A 173 4.37 1.83 -7.76
N ALA A 174 3.61 1.27 -8.70
CA ALA A 174 2.35 1.86 -9.14
C ALA A 174 1.36 2.02 -7.98
N LEU A 175 1.23 1.04 -7.08
CA LEU A 175 0.39 1.16 -5.89
C LEU A 175 0.86 2.29 -4.96
N VAL A 176 2.17 2.44 -4.74
CA VAL A 176 2.71 3.55 -3.95
C VAL A 176 2.35 4.89 -4.58
N VAL A 177 2.58 5.04 -5.89
CA VAL A 177 2.32 6.29 -6.63
C VAL A 177 0.83 6.64 -6.63
N LEU A 178 -0.05 5.67 -6.90
CA LEU A 178 -1.49 5.88 -6.91
C LEU A 178 -2.02 6.26 -5.52
N THR A 179 -1.57 5.57 -4.48
CA THR A 179 -1.97 5.86 -3.09
C THR A 179 -1.47 7.24 -2.66
N LEU A 180 -0.23 7.58 -2.99
CA LEU A 180 0.35 8.90 -2.71
C LEU A 180 -0.41 10.00 -3.45
N GLY A 181 -0.68 9.83 -4.74
CA GLY A 181 -1.47 10.77 -5.55
C GLY A 181 -2.85 11.00 -4.95
N GLY A 182 -3.55 9.92 -4.59
CA GLY A 182 -4.80 9.98 -3.86
C GLY A 182 -4.68 10.78 -2.56
N ALA A 183 -3.69 10.49 -1.73
CA ALA A 183 -3.47 11.17 -0.45
C ALA A 183 -3.23 12.67 -0.62
N LEU A 184 -2.44 13.06 -1.61
CA LEU A 184 -2.22 14.47 -1.95
C LEU A 184 -3.52 15.16 -2.39
N VAL A 185 -4.38 14.48 -3.16
CA VAL A 185 -5.72 15.00 -3.50
C VAL A 185 -6.56 15.19 -2.24
N GLY A 186 -6.63 14.18 -1.36
CA GLY A 186 -7.39 14.26 -0.11
C GLY A 186 -6.92 15.38 0.82
N GLY A 187 -5.61 15.53 1.00
CA GLY A 187 -5.01 16.63 1.75
C GLY A 187 -5.21 17.99 1.08
N GLY A 188 -5.06 18.06 -0.24
CA GLY A 188 -5.25 19.27 -1.04
C GLY A 188 -6.67 19.80 -0.97
N LEU A 189 -7.68 18.93 -1.12
CA LEU A 189 -9.09 19.31 -0.96
C LEU A 189 -9.38 19.90 0.42
N ARG A 190 -8.73 19.38 1.47
CA ARG A 190 -8.85 19.96 2.82
C ARG A 190 -8.17 21.32 2.94
N ALA A 191 -6.99 21.49 2.34
CA ALA A 191 -6.27 22.77 2.36
C ALA A 191 -7.00 23.91 1.62
N LEU A 192 -7.94 23.58 0.75
CA LEU A 192 -8.76 24.53 -0.02
C LEU A 192 -10.06 24.93 0.69
N ARG A 193 -10.50 24.20 1.71
CA ARG A 193 -11.70 24.55 2.49
C ARG A 193 -11.39 25.65 3.50
N ASP A 194 -12.30 26.60 3.63
CA ASP A 194 -12.24 27.61 4.68
C ASP A 194 -12.62 27.00 6.04
N PRO A 195 -12.01 27.47 7.14
CA PRO A 195 -12.42 27.02 8.47
C PRO A 195 -13.87 27.44 8.72
N ILE A 196 -14.69 26.51 9.18
CA ILE A 196 -16.01 26.84 9.71
C ILE A 196 -15.76 27.64 11.00
N VAL A 197 -16.03 28.94 10.96
CA VAL A 197 -16.07 29.78 12.16
C VAL A 197 -17.45 29.55 12.75
N GLU A 198 -17.54 28.80 13.84
CA GLU A 198 -18.74 28.86 14.68
C GLU A 198 -18.79 30.28 15.24
N THR A 199 -19.67 31.12 14.68
CA THR A 199 -20.07 32.36 15.32
C THR A 199 -20.77 31.97 16.62
N GLU A 200 -20.08 32.19 17.73
CA GLU A 200 -20.63 32.19 19.08
C GLU A 200 -21.78 33.19 19.11
N GLU A 201 -23.00 32.69 18.89
CA GLU A 201 -24.22 33.48 18.98
C GLU A 201 -24.36 33.88 20.45
N ALA A 202 -24.14 35.17 20.70
CA ALA A 202 -24.12 35.76 22.02
C ALA A 202 -25.39 35.36 22.79
N THR A 203 -25.20 34.62 23.88
CA THR A 203 -26.22 34.44 24.92
C THR A 203 -26.55 35.80 25.52
N ALA A 204 -27.56 36.47 24.97
CA ALA A 204 -28.17 37.62 25.60
C ALA A 204 -28.78 37.18 26.94
N PRO A 205 -28.50 37.87 28.06
CA PRO A 205 -29.14 37.55 29.32
C PRO A 205 -30.63 37.93 29.25
N ILE A 206 -31.51 36.94 29.45
CA ILE A 206 -32.93 37.18 29.68
C ILE A 206 -33.06 37.79 31.08
N GLY A 207 -33.06 39.12 31.16
CA GLY A 207 -33.53 39.87 32.31
C GLY A 207 -34.97 40.30 32.07
N GLY A 208 -35.87 39.85 32.94
CA GLY A 208 -37.29 40.20 32.97
C GLY A 208 -38.00 39.45 34.08
#